data_AF-A0A370LRE4-F1
#
_entry.id   AF-A0A370LRE4-F1
#
_cell.length_a   1.000
_cell.length_b   1.000
_cell.length_c   1.000
_cell.angle_alpha   90.00
_cell.angle_beta   90.00
_cell.angle_gamma   90.00
#
_symmetry.space_group_name_H-M   'P 1'
#
loop_
_entity.id
_entity.type
_entity.pdbx_description
1 polymer ?
#
loop_
_entity_poly.entity_id
_entity_poly.type
_entity_poly.pdbx_seq_one_letter_code
_entity_poly.pdbx_strand_id
1 'polypeptide(L)'
;MKFSLGTDPEFMLSKNGKIYSAIGVVKGTKNCRKKLGKHSVYYDNVLAECAVRPGKSKEDFITNLQDCIQQYAEHVHPYRLLPKAAHYFSQSQLQHPHAMKIGCMPEMCAYQMEKIIPDETLLENTRLRTAGGHVHVGSTILRDNNCFVSIFLLDLFLGLPSIYIDGDTTTKTRKKLYGQTGRHRIPPYGVEYRTLGNFWLASPERAEFVYDTCEFVLKFIKEGRWKELWQIDEKRLDSYEAWTEPDFHPSQCYKCVGYDVDKLRKIVDASNTSKGQEFLNYIKNFLPSELYSKIFKLSKNRPKDLYEEWKINVGT
;
A
#
# COMPACT_ATOMS: atom_id res chain seq x y z
N MET A 1 -14.33 -16.69 7.60
CA MET A 1 -13.58 -15.70 8.40
C MET A 1 -14.15 -14.33 8.07
N LYS A 2 -14.44 -13.47 9.06
CA LYS A 2 -15.02 -12.14 8.79
C LYS A 2 -13.90 -11.11 8.76
N PHE A 3 -13.68 -10.50 7.59
CA PHE A 3 -12.78 -9.35 7.41
C PHE A 3 -13.36 -8.42 6.36
N SER A 4 -12.80 -7.22 6.24
CA SER A 4 -13.08 -6.29 5.15
C SER A 4 -11.79 -5.76 4.57
N LEU A 5 -11.79 -5.47 3.27
CA LEU A 5 -10.66 -4.82 2.60
C LEU A 5 -11.08 -3.43 2.14
N GLY A 6 -10.28 -2.42 2.47
CA GLY A 6 -10.44 -1.04 2.02
C GLY A 6 -9.14 -0.50 1.47
N THR A 7 -9.19 0.72 0.94
CA THR A 7 -8.02 1.41 0.41
C THR A 7 -8.29 2.91 0.39
N ASP A 8 -7.25 3.71 0.57
CA ASP A 8 -7.27 5.14 0.30
C ASP A 8 -6.21 5.57 -0.74
N PRO A 9 -6.37 5.19 -2.02
CA PRO A 9 -5.31 5.37 -2.99
C PRO A 9 -5.13 6.82 -3.41
N GLU A 10 -3.88 7.15 -3.69
CA GLU A 10 -3.46 8.47 -4.17
C GLU A 10 -3.20 8.41 -5.68
N PHE A 11 -3.83 9.26 -6.48
CA PHE A 11 -3.63 9.32 -7.93
C PHE A 11 -2.95 10.62 -8.34
N MET A 12 -2.20 10.55 -9.44
CA MET A 12 -1.80 11.75 -10.17
C MET A 12 -2.90 12.13 -11.16
N LEU A 13 -3.09 13.43 -11.39
CA LEU A 13 -3.98 13.89 -12.44
C LEU A 13 -3.19 14.16 -13.72
N SER A 14 -3.72 13.71 -14.85
CA SER A 14 -3.13 13.99 -16.16
C SER A 14 -4.12 14.59 -17.14
N LYS A 15 -3.63 15.46 -18.02
CA LYS A 15 -4.39 16.00 -19.14
C LYS A 15 -3.43 16.27 -20.29
N ASN A 16 -3.72 15.74 -21.47
CA ASN A 16 -2.89 15.90 -22.67
C ASN A 16 -1.40 15.54 -22.43
N GLY A 17 -1.15 14.43 -21.73
CA GLY A 17 0.20 13.95 -21.41
C GLY A 17 0.96 14.72 -20.33
N LYS A 18 0.38 15.79 -19.76
CA LYS A 18 0.97 16.57 -18.66
C LYS A 18 0.34 16.20 -17.32
N ILE A 19 1.14 16.20 -16.26
CA ILE A 19 0.70 15.96 -14.88
C ILE A 19 0.33 17.29 -14.21
N TYR A 20 -0.78 17.28 -13.48
CA TYR A 20 -1.33 18.43 -12.79
C TYR A 20 -1.53 18.15 -11.30
N SER A 21 -1.43 19.20 -10.51
CA SER A 21 -1.80 19.18 -9.10
C SER A 21 -3.31 18.95 -8.96
N ALA A 22 -3.69 18.10 -8.00
CA ALA A 22 -5.08 17.90 -7.61
C ALA A 22 -5.67 19.11 -6.89
N ILE A 23 -4.82 20.02 -6.38
CA ILE A 23 -5.26 21.24 -5.72
C ILE A 23 -6.01 22.13 -6.71
N GLY A 24 -7.23 22.53 -6.34
CA GLY A 24 -8.11 23.33 -7.21
C GLY A 24 -8.91 22.50 -8.21
N VAL A 25 -8.53 21.24 -8.46
CA VAL A 25 -9.32 20.29 -9.26
C VAL A 25 -10.26 19.49 -8.36
N VAL A 26 -9.72 18.86 -7.32
CA VAL A 26 -10.50 18.08 -6.35
C VAL A 26 -11.08 19.02 -5.31
N LYS A 27 -12.42 19.14 -5.27
CA LYS A 27 -13.13 20.13 -4.42
C LYS A 27 -13.30 19.67 -2.96
N GLY A 28 -12.30 18.99 -2.39
CA GLY A 28 -12.30 18.49 -1.01
C GLY A 28 -10.88 18.47 -0.42
N THR A 29 -10.76 18.77 0.87
CA THR A 29 -9.49 18.71 1.62
C THR A 29 -9.48 17.50 2.54
N LYS A 30 -8.32 17.12 3.07
CA LYS A 30 -8.20 16.02 4.03
C LYS A 30 -9.16 16.12 5.22
N ASN A 31 -9.38 17.34 5.72
CA ASN A 31 -10.25 17.64 6.85
C ASN A 31 -11.71 17.89 6.45
N CYS A 32 -11.96 18.25 5.18
CA CYS A 32 -13.29 18.46 4.63
C CYS A 32 -13.42 17.70 3.30
N ARG A 33 -13.56 16.37 3.41
CA ARG A 33 -13.60 15.46 2.27
C ARG A 33 -14.91 15.62 1.51
N LYS A 34 -14.85 15.63 0.17
CA LYS A 34 -16.06 15.64 -0.67
C LYS A 34 -16.62 14.23 -0.77
N LYS A 35 -17.93 14.05 -0.58
CA LYS A 35 -18.60 12.77 -0.80
C LYS A 35 -18.88 12.55 -2.29
N LEU A 36 -18.61 11.34 -2.76
CA LEU A 36 -19.04 10.81 -4.06
C LEU A 36 -19.74 9.48 -3.77
N GLY A 37 -21.07 9.49 -3.72
CA GLY A 37 -21.85 8.34 -3.26
C GLY A 37 -21.42 7.87 -1.86
N LYS A 38 -21.03 6.59 -1.76
CA LYS A 38 -20.50 5.96 -0.52
C LYS A 38 -19.00 6.22 -0.29
N HIS A 39 -18.32 6.86 -1.24
CA HIS A 39 -16.90 7.14 -1.21
C HIS A 39 -16.64 8.59 -0.76
N SER A 40 -15.39 8.89 -0.43
CA SER A 40 -14.97 10.27 -0.16
C SER A 40 -13.71 10.57 -0.96
N VAL A 41 -13.58 11.79 -1.48
CA VAL A 41 -12.42 12.24 -2.25
C VAL A 41 -11.89 13.56 -1.69
N TYR A 42 -10.58 13.74 -1.80
CA TYR A 42 -9.87 14.91 -1.34
C TYR A 42 -8.52 15.01 -2.06
N TYR A 43 -7.84 16.14 -1.93
CA TYR A 43 -6.42 16.19 -2.24
C TYR A 43 -5.60 16.06 -0.96
N ASP A 44 -4.46 15.37 -1.05
CA ASP A 44 -3.36 15.42 -0.09
C ASP A 44 -2.11 15.80 -0.89
N ASN A 45 -1.38 16.83 -0.43
CA ASN A 45 -0.42 17.56 -1.24
C ASN A 45 -0.99 17.92 -2.64
N VAL A 46 -0.34 17.47 -3.72
CA VAL A 46 -0.75 17.61 -5.12
C VAL A 46 -1.46 16.37 -5.67
N LEU A 47 -1.69 15.34 -4.85
CA LEU A 47 -2.28 14.07 -5.26
C LEU A 47 -3.79 14.08 -5.03
N ALA A 48 -4.50 13.35 -5.91
CA ALA A 48 -5.92 13.13 -5.87
C ALA A 48 -6.20 11.84 -5.09
N GLU A 49 -6.63 11.94 -3.83
CA GLU A 49 -6.83 10.81 -2.94
C GLU A 49 -8.32 10.50 -2.79
N CYS A 50 -8.67 9.22 -2.73
CA CYS A 50 -10.02 8.79 -2.40
C CYS A 50 -10.02 7.79 -1.27
N ALA A 51 -10.98 7.86 -0.35
CA ALA A 51 -11.26 6.81 0.61
C ALA A 51 -12.37 5.92 0.06
N VAL A 52 -11.99 4.71 -0.36
CA VAL A 52 -12.91 3.73 -0.94
C VAL A 52 -13.69 3.04 0.18
N ARG A 53 -15.00 2.81 -0.02
CA ARG A 53 -15.82 2.04 0.91
C ARG A 53 -15.22 0.62 1.05
N PRO A 54 -14.91 0.15 2.26
CA PRO A 54 -14.39 -1.20 2.44
C PRO A 54 -15.40 -2.25 1.98
N GLY A 55 -14.93 -3.24 1.23
CA GLY A 55 -15.71 -4.41 0.81
C GLY A 55 -15.62 -5.54 1.83
N LYS A 56 -16.72 -6.27 2.03
CA LYS A 56 -16.79 -7.45 2.94
C LYS A 56 -16.66 -8.79 2.22
N SER A 57 -16.62 -8.76 0.89
CA SER A 57 -16.26 -9.88 0.01
C SER A 57 -15.36 -9.35 -1.10
N LYS A 58 -14.79 -10.26 -1.90
CA LYS A 58 -13.97 -9.89 -3.05
C LYS A 58 -14.80 -9.11 -4.07
N GLU A 59 -15.99 -9.60 -4.39
CA GLU A 59 -16.91 -9.01 -5.35
C GLU A 59 -17.35 -7.61 -4.92
N ASP A 60 -17.67 -7.43 -3.63
CA ASP A 60 -18.00 -6.15 -3.04
C ASP A 60 -16.80 -5.18 -3.09
N PHE A 61 -15.59 -5.66 -2.76
CA PHE A 61 -14.38 -4.85 -2.83
C PHE A 61 -14.07 -4.36 -4.26
N ILE A 62 -14.12 -5.27 -5.25
CA ILE A 62 -13.88 -4.92 -6.65
C ILE A 62 -14.96 -3.97 -7.18
N THR A 63 -16.22 -4.21 -6.83
CA THR A 63 -17.34 -3.32 -7.21
C THR A 63 -17.18 -1.94 -6.58
N ASN A 64 -16.78 -1.86 -5.31
CA ASN A 64 -16.52 -0.59 -4.62
C ASN A 64 -15.35 0.18 -5.22
N LEU A 65 -14.29 -0.51 -5.67
CA LEU A 65 -13.19 0.12 -6.41
C LEU A 65 -13.65 0.68 -7.75
N GLN A 66 -14.36 -0.13 -8.55
CA GLN A 66 -14.83 0.29 -9.87
C GLN A 66 -15.77 1.51 -9.76
N ASP A 67 -16.74 1.45 -8.84
CA ASP A 67 -17.67 2.55 -8.57
C ASP A 67 -16.94 3.84 -8.13
N CYS A 68 -15.95 3.71 -7.25
CA CYS A 68 -15.15 4.85 -6.82
C CYS A 68 -14.31 5.45 -7.95
N ILE A 69 -13.64 4.61 -8.76
CA ILE A 69 -12.80 5.07 -9.87
C ILE A 69 -13.67 5.77 -10.92
N GLN A 70 -14.87 5.23 -11.22
CA GLN A 70 -15.83 5.83 -12.15
C GLN A 70 -16.27 7.22 -11.68
N GLN A 71 -16.81 7.32 -10.46
CA GLN A 71 -17.27 8.60 -9.92
C GLN A 71 -16.12 9.61 -9.77
N TYR A 72 -14.92 9.15 -9.40
CA TYR A 72 -13.79 10.04 -9.25
C TYR A 72 -13.27 10.52 -10.60
N ALA A 73 -13.23 9.66 -11.62
CA ALA A 73 -12.91 10.03 -12.99
C ALA A 73 -13.85 11.10 -13.54
N GLU A 74 -15.16 10.97 -13.30
CA GLU A 74 -16.15 12.01 -13.64
C GLU A 74 -15.88 13.31 -12.89
N HIS A 75 -15.60 13.21 -11.59
CA HIS A 75 -15.36 14.39 -10.75
C HIS A 75 -14.13 15.20 -11.20
N VAL A 76 -13.08 14.53 -11.68
CA VAL A 76 -11.85 15.19 -12.12
C VAL A 76 -11.81 15.47 -13.62
N HIS A 77 -12.85 15.14 -14.39
CA HIS A 77 -12.89 15.48 -15.81
C HIS A 77 -12.71 17.00 -16.03
N PRO A 78 -11.91 17.46 -17.01
CA PRO A 78 -11.29 16.73 -18.13
C PRO A 78 -9.90 16.14 -17.83
N TYR A 79 -9.51 16.00 -16.56
CA TYR A 79 -8.30 15.28 -16.16
C TYR A 79 -8.57 13.78 -16.06
N ARG A 80 -7.50 12.99 -16.08
CA ARG A 80 -7.52 11.54 -15.93
C ARG A 80 -6.73 11.11 -14.69
N LEU A 81 -7.25 10.13 -13.97
CA LEU A 81 -6.56 9.47 -12.85
C LEU A 81 -5.43 8.59 -13.39
N LEU A 82 -4.23 8.73 -12.84
CA LEU A 82 -3.08 7.90 -13.16
C LEU A 82 -2.57 7.16 -11.91
N PRO A 83 -2.54 5.81 -11.93
CA PRO A 83 -2.04 4.98 -10.82
C PRO A 83 -0.50 4.91 -10.85
N LYS A 84 0.15 6.08 -10.88
CA LYS A 84 1.61 6.22 -10.94
C LYS A 84 2.17 6.44 -9.54
N ALA A 85 3.30 5.81 -9.23
CA ALA A 85 3.90 5.75 -7.89
C ALA A 85 4.73 7.00 -7.55
N ALA A 86 5.40 7.63 -8.51
CA ALA A 86 6.18 8.84 -8.27
C ALA A 86 6.34 9.75 -9.50
N HIS A 87 6.42 11.06 -9.27
CA HIS A 87 6.64 12.05 -10.33
C HIS A 87 7.32 13.32 -9.83
N TYR A 88 8.10 13.95 -10.71
CA TYR A 88 8.68 15.27 -10.48
C TYR A 88 7.79 16.35 -11.11
N PHE A 89 6.99 17.02 -10.27
CA PHE A 89 6.03 18.05 -10.71
C PHE A 89 6.76 19.31 -11.21
N SER A 90 6.19 20.04 -12.17
CA SER A 90 6.73 21.36 -12.52
C SER A 90 6.57 22.33 -11.36
N GLN A 91 7.46 23.33 -11.26
CA GLN A 91 7.42 24.31 -10.16
C GLN A 91 6.05 25.00 -10.05
N SER A 92 5.41 25.29 -11.19
CA SER A 92 4.07 25.89 -11.24
C SER A 92 2.99 25.05 -10.56
N GLN A 93 3.13 23.71 -10.50
CA GLN A 93 2.18 22.84 -9.82
C GLN A 93 2.41 22.74 -8.30
N LEU A 94 3.51 23.31 -7.80
CA LEU A 94 3.93 23.26 -6.39
C LEU A 94 3.79 24.60 -5.67
N GLN A 95 3.24 25.63 -6.33
CA GLN A 95 3.16 26.99 -5.77
C GLN A 95 2.16 27.10 -4.61
N HIS A 96 1.17 26.22 -4.52
CA HIS A 96 0.17 26.27 -3.46
C HIS A 96 0.76 25.76 -2.13
N PRO A 97 0.51 26.41 -0.98
CA PRO A 97 1.09 25.99 0.31
C PRO A 97 0.80 24.53 0.68
N HIS A 98 -0.37 24.02 0.31
CA HIS A 98 -0.71 22.61 0.55
C HIS A 98 0.14 21.63 -0.26
N ALA A 99 0.73 22.04 -1.39
CA ALA A 99 1.57 21.17 -2.21
C ALA A 99 2.84 20.69 -1.50
N MET A 100 3.26 21.41 -0.46
CA MET A 100 4.44 21.10 0.36
C MET A 100 4.07 20.42 1.69
N LYS A 101 2.80 20.48 2.10
CA LYS A 101 2.36 19.85 3.36
C LYS A 101 2.18 18.35 3.17
N ILE A 102 2.85 17.58 4.01
CA ILE A 102 2.58 16.15 4.15
C ILE A 102 1.33 16.02 5.03
N GLY A 103 0.19 15.63 4.45
CA GLY A 103 -1.02 15.42 5.25
C GLY A 103 -1.00 14.11 6.06
N CYS A 104 0.00 13.24 5.86
CA CYS A 104 0.02 11.89 6.42
C CYS A 104 0.32 11.87 7.93
N MET A 105 -0.49 11.14 8.69
CA MET A 105 -0.11 10.69 10.03
C MET A 105 1.21 9.89 9.95
N PRO A 106 2.09 10.00 10.96
CA PRO A 106 3.29 9.17 11.02
C PRO A 106 2.96 7.69 10.84
N GLU A 107 3.74 7.01 10.03
CA GLU A 107 3.65 5.56 9.88
C GLU A 107 4.60 4.86 10.83
N MET A 108 4.42 3.55 11.00
CA MET A 108 5.31 2.69 11.78
C MET A 108 6.12 1.81 10.84
N CYS A 109 7.30 1.38 11.28
CA CYS A 109 8.05 0.30 10.65
C CYS A 109 7.97 -0.95 11.52
N ALA A 110 7.42 -2.06 11.02
CA ALA A 110 7.28 -3.29 11.80
C ALA A 110 8.63 -3.91 12.21
N TYR A 111 9.70 -3.66 11.43
CA TYR A 111 11.05 -4.17 11.72
C TYR A 111 11.86 -3.28 12.65
N GLN A 112 11.44 -2.03 12.85
CA GLN A 112 12.04 -1.16 13.87
C GLN A 112 11.14 -1.07 15.10
N MET A 113 9.85 -1.34 14.91
CA MET A 113 8.74 -1.14 15.85
C MET A 113 8.67 0.31 16.34
N GLU A 114 9.03 1.24 15.45
CA GLU A 114 9.13 2.68 15.70
C GLU A 114 8.35 3.49 14.68
N LYS A 115 8.00 4.72 15.07
CA LYS A 115 7.43 5.72 14.17
C LYS A 115 8.48 6.18 13.17
N ILE A 116 8.07 6.30 11.93
CA ILE A 116 8.85 6.88 10.85
C ILE A 116 8.41 8.32 10.72
N ILE A 117 9.35 9.20 11.02
CA ILE A 117 9.18 10.64 10.83
C ILE A 117 9.51 10.93 9.37
N PRO A 118 8.56 11.45 8.58
CA PRO A 118 8.86 11.86 7.22
C PRO A 118 9.95 12.92 7.20
N ASP A 119 10.86 12.83 6.24
CA ASP A 119 11.87 13.88 6.01
C ASP A 119 11.21 15.07 5.29
N GLU A 120 10.65 15.99 6.09
CA GLU A 120 9.99 17.21 5.60
C GLU A 120 10.96 18.07 4.80
N THR A 121 12.22 18.19 5.25
CA THR A 121 13.28 18.91 4.53
C THR A 121 13.53 18.36 3.14
N LEU A 122 13.54 17.04 2.97
CA LEU A 122 13.70 16.42 1.66
C LEU A 122 12.54 16.74 0.73
N LEU A 123 11.30 16.75 1.24
CA LEU A 123 10.11 17.08 0.45
C LEU A 123 10.02 18.57 0.10
N GLU A 124 10.50 19.44 0.97
CA GLU A 124 10.60 20.88 0.73
C GLU A 124 11.63 21.22 -0.35
N ASN A 125 12.74 20.49 -0.39
CA ASN A 125 13.84 20.71 -1.33
C ASN A 125 13.74 19.93 -2.63
N THR A 126 12.63 19.21 -2.86
CA THR A 126 12.43 18.40 -4.07
C THR A 126 11.08 18.65 -4.72
N ARG A 127 11.05 18.52 -6.05
CA ARG A 127 9.82 18.49 -6.84
C ARG A 127 9.16 17.11 -6.89
N LEU A 128 9.77 16.12 -6.24
CA LEU A 128 9.30 14.75 -6.19
C LEU A 128 8.06 14.64 -5.28
N ARG A 129 7.01 14.02 -5.80
CA ARG A 129 5.83 13.59 -5.03
C ARG A 129 5.56 12.12 -5.32
N THR A 130 5.14 11.40 -4.30
CA THR A 130 4.98 9.94 -4.32
C THR A 130 3.58 9.57 -3.91
N ALA A 131 3.01 8.57 -4.57
CA ALA A 131 1.64 8.13 -4.36
C ALA A 131 1.59 6.67 -3.86
N GLY A 132 0.71 6.37 -2.92
CA GLY A 132 0.49 5.05 -2.36
C GLY A 132 -0.88 4.48 -2.70
N GLY A 133 -0.93 3.15 -2.91
CA GLY A 133 -2.17 2.40 -3.03
C GLY A 133 -2.40 1.61 -1.75
N HIS A 134 -2.59 2.29 -0.63
CA HIS A 134 -2.57 1.67 0.70
C HIS A 134 -3.63 0.56 0.82
N VAL A 135 -3.32 -0.50 1.56
CA VAL A 135 -4.23 -1.65 1.72
C VAL A 135 -4.72 -1.69 3.17
N HIS A 136 -6.02 -1.53 3.38
CA HIS A 136 -6.64 -1.47 4.70
C HIS A 136 -7.30 -2.81 4.98
N VAL A 137 -6.75 -3.58 5.90
CA VAL A 137 -7.28 -4.89 6.28
C VAL A 137 -8.01 -4.74 7.62
N GLY A 138 -9.33 -4.69 7.56
CA GLY A 138 -10.21 -4.66 8.72
C GLY A 138 -10.49 -6.07 9.22
N SER A 139 -9.95 -6.45 10.38
CA SER A 139 -10.13 -7.79 10.94
C SER A 139 -9.83 -7.80 12.43
N THR A 140 -10.66 -8.48 13.22
CA THR A 140 -10.38 -8.69 14.65
C THR A 140 -9.12 -9.52 14.85
N ILE A 141 -8.77 -10.41 13.91
CA ILE A 141 -7.50 -11.16 13.96
C ILE A 141 -6.31 -10.20 13.98
N LEU A 142 -6.34 -9.13 13.19
CA LEU A 142 -5.22 -8.18 13.14
C LEU A 142 -5.23 -7.16 14.27
N ARG A 143 -6.41 -6.90 14.84
CA ARG A 143 -6.56 -6.02 16.00
C ARG A 143 -6.13 -6.70 17.30
N ASP A 144 -6.46 -7.98 17.45
CA ASP A 144 -6.30 -8.72 18.70
C ASP A 144 -4.98 -9.52 18.75
N ASN A 145 -4.27 -9.67 17.63
CA ASN A 145 -2.94 -10.29 17.58
C ASN A 145 -1.87 -9.25 17.26
N ASN A 146 -0.61 -9.61 17.48
CA ASN A 146 0.58 -8.85 17.09
C ASN A 146 0.51 -8.37 15.63
N CYS A 147 0.05 -7.14 15.42
CA CYS A 147 -0.18 -6.55 14.11
C CYS A 147 1.08 -6.61 13.21
N PHE A 148 2.28 -6.60 13.81
CA PHE A 148 3.57 -6.71 13.13
C PHE A 148 3.77 -8.03 12.39
N VAL A 149 3.25 -9.15 12.90
CA VAL A 149 3.27 -10.45 12.19
C VAL A 149 2.59 -10.32 10.84
N SER A 150 1.44 -9.65 10.81
CA SER A 150 0.72 -9.45 9.56
C SER A 150 1.51 -8.64 8.55
N ILE A 151 2.29 -7.66 9.01
CA ILE A 151 3.18 -6.87 8.14
C ILE A 151 4.31 -7.72 7.60
N PHE A 152 4.96 -8.54 8.42
CA PHE A 152 6.03 -9.44 7.96
C PHE A 152 5.52 -10.40 6.88
N LEU A 153 4.33 -10.96 7.09
CA LEU A 153 3.70 -11.87 6.14
C LEU A 153 3.20 -11.14 4.89
N LEU A 154 2.70 -9.91 5.00
CA LEU A 154 2.34 -9.08 3.85
C LEU A 154 3.57 -8.68 3.05
N ASP A 155 4.71 -8.35 3.66
CA ASP A 155 5.95 -8.10 2.93
C ASP A 155 6.42 -9.37 2.19
N LEU A 156 6.30 -10.56 2.79
CA LEU A 156 6.68 -11.83 2.18
C LEU A 156 5.73 -12.27 1.04
N PHE A 157 4.42 -12.26 1.28
CA PHE A 157 3.43 -12.83 0.36
C PHE A 157 2.85 -11.81 -0.62
N LEU A 158 2.98 -10.50 -0.34
CA LEU A 158 2.45 -9.44 -1.18
C LEU A 158 3.52 -8.44 -1.61
N GLY A 159 4.37 -7.96 -0.69
CA GLY A 159 5.48 -7.04 -0.96
C GLY A 159 6.49 -7.62 -1.95
N LEU A 160 6.92 -8.86 -1.75
CA LEU A 160 7.83 -9.55 -2.66
C LEU A 160 7.20 -9.79 -4.04
N PRO A 161 6.02 -10.42 -4.19
CA PRO A 161 5.40 -10.53 -5.52
C PRO A 161 5.17 -9.18 -6.21
N SER A 162 4.88 -8.12 -5.43
CA SER A 162 4.66 -6.79 -6.01
C SER A 162 5.82 -6.28 -6.84
N ILE A 163 7.09 -6.60 -6.51
CA ILE A 163 8.23 -6.10 -7.29
C ILE A 163 8.34 -6.74 -8.68
N TYR A 164 7.67 -7.86 -8.90
CA TYR A 164 7.57 -8.54 -10.19
C TYR A 164 6.34 -8.09 -10.98
N ILE A 165 5.26 -7.77 -10.28
CA ILE A 165 3.97 -7.40 -10.87
C ILE A 165 3.93 -5.90 -11.21
N ASP A 166 4.58 -5.07 -10.41
CA ASP A 166 4.65 -3.62 -10.56
C ASP A 166 5.56 -3.25 -11.74
N GLY A 167 4.92 -2.88 -12.85
CA GLY A 167 5.60 -2.39 -14.05
C GLY A 167 5.93 -0.90 -14.03
N ASP A 168 5.56 -0.17 -12.97
CA ASP A 168 5.85 1.26 -12.84
C ASP A 168 7.33 1.49 -12.54
N THR A 169 8.03 2.06 -13.52
CA THR A 169 9.47 2.36 -13.41
C THR A 169 9.78 3.39 -12.32
N THR A 170 8.78 4.14 -11.84
CA THR A 170 8.93 5.15 -10.78
C THR A 170 8.79 4.58 -9.38
N THR A 171 8.42 3.30 -9.21
CA THR A 171 8.28 2.64 -7.90
C THR A 171 9.58 2.68 -7.07
N LYS A 172 10.74 2.55 -7.72
CA LYS A 172 12.06 2.67 -7.06
C LYS A 172 12.29 4.07 -6.52
N THR A 173 11.82 5.10 -7.23
CA THR A 173 11.91 6.49 -6.77
C THR A 173 10.98 6.73 -5.58
N ARG A 174 9.76 6.16 -5.61
CA ARG A 174 8.85 6.19 -4.47
C ARG A 174 9.50 5.64 -3.21
N LYS A 175 10.13 4.45 -3.30
CA LYS A 175 10.79 3.77 -2.17
C LYS A 175 12.01 4.49 -1.57
N LYS A 176 12.48 5.59 -2.18
CA LYS A 176 13.46 6.48 -1.54
C LYS A 176 12.86 7.31 -0.41
N LEU A 177 11.57 7.63 -0.53
CA LEU A 177 10.83 8.44 0.43
C LEU A 177 9.86 7.60 1.25
N TYR A 178 9.18 6.66 0.61
CA TYR A 178 7.96 6.08 1.14
C TYR A 178 7.68 4.67 0.58
N GLY A 179 7.07 3.81 1.41
CA GLY A 179 6.66 2.46 1.04
C GLY A 179 7.80 1.43 0.92
N GLN A 180 8.81 1.56 1.79
CA GLN A 180 9.71 0.46 2.10
C GLN A 180 8.96 -0.68 2.81
N THR A 181 9.63 -1.81 3.00
CA THR A 181 9.15 -2.93 3.81
C THR A 181 8.89 -2.50 5.25
N GLY A 182 7.90 -3.13 5.88
CA GLY A 182 7.50 -2.87 7.26
C GLY A 182 6.60 -1.66 7.43
N ARG A 183 6.35 -0.85 6.40
CA ARG A 183 5.60 0.40 6.52
C ARG A 183 4.10 0.14 6.70
N HIS A 184 3.55 0.66 7.80
CA HIS A 184 2.13 0.46 8.12
C HIS A 184 1.57 1.50 9.10
N ARG A 185 0.24 1.49 9.28
CA ARG A 185 -0.44 2.11 10.42
C ARG A 185 -1.36 1.10 11.10
N ILE A 186 -1.76 1.40 12.33
CA ILE A 186 -2.61 0.55 13.18
C ILE A 186 -3.92 1.32 13.51
N PRO A 187 -4.83 1.43 12.54
CA PRO A 187 -6.15 2.02 12.77
C PRO A 187 -7.05 1.10 13.63
N PRO A 188 -8.12 1.62 14.26
CA PRO A 188 -8.97 0.82 15.16
C PRO A 188 -9.62 -0.43 14.55
N TYR A 189 -9.73 -0.52 13.22
CA TYR A 189 -10.30 -1.67 12.53
C TYR A 189 -9.30 -2.79 12.22
N GLY A 190 -7.99 -2.58 12.38
CA GLY A 190 -6.96 -3.55 12.04
C GLY A 190 -5.67 -2.88 11.57
N VAL A 191 -5.28 -3.13 10.32
CA VAL A 191 -3.98 -2.70 9.79
C VAL A 191 -4.14 -1.95 8.47
N GLU A 192 -3.32 -0.94 8.27
CA GLU A 192 -3.11 -0.26 7.00
C GLU A 192 -1.69 -0.57 6.51
N TYR A 193 -1.57 -1.38 5.47
CA TYR A 193 -0.30 -1.78 4.87
C TYR A 193 0.10 -0.80 3.76
N ARG A 194 1.31 -0.24 3.87
CA ARG A 194 1.73 0.96 3.14
C ARG A 194 2.91 0.74 2.18
N THR A 195 3.48 -0.47 2.15
CA THR A 195 4.59 -0.83 1.24
C THR A 195 4.19 -0.67 -0.24
N LEU A 196 2.96 -1.00 -0.62
CA LEU A 196 2.55 -1.03 -2.04
C LEU A 196 2.36 0.36 -2.67
N GLY A 197 2.84 0.50 -3.90
CA GLY A 197 2.42 1.58 -4.81
C GLY A 197 1.06 1.30 -5.45
N ASN A 198 0.69 2.09 -6.46
CA ASN A 198 -0.63 2.04 -7.09
C ASN A 198 -0.82 0.95 -8.15
N PHE A 199 0.20 0.16 -8.47
CA PHE A 199 0.17 -0.80 -9.58
C PHE A 199 -1.03 -1.75 -9.55
N TRP A 200 -1.53 -2.07 -8.36
CA TRP A 200 -2.59 -3.04 -8.18
C TRP A 200 -3.99 -2.47 -8.44
N LEU A 201 -4.10 -1.14 -8.44
CA LEU A 201 -5.31 -0.42 -8.85
C LEU A 201 -5.43 -0.32 -10.36
N ALA A 202 -4.40 -0.71 -11.13
CA ALA A 202 -4.41 -0.55 -12.58
C ALA A 202 -5.43 -1.46 -13.28
N SER A 203 -5.86 -2.56 -12.65
CA SER A 203 -6.90 -3.44 -13.19
C SER A 203 -7.63 -4.24 -12.09
N PRO A 204 -8.86 -4.71 -12.35
CA PRO A 204 -9.59 -5.59 -11.43
C PRO A 204 -8.79 -6.84 -11.04
N GLU A 205 -8.14 -7.50 -12.00
CA GLU A 205 -7.39 -8.74 -11.77
C GLU A 205 -6.25 -8.56 -10.74
N ARG A 206 -5.61 -7.40 -10.75
CA ARG A 206 -4.53 -7.06 -9.81
C ARG A 206 -5.09 -6.72 -8.42
N ALA A 207 -6.23 -6.04 -8.36
CA ALA A 207 -6.92 -5.79 -7.10
C ALA A 207 -7.47 -7.07 -6.45
N GLU A 208 -7.94 -8.03 -7.26
CA GLU A 208 -8.30 -9.36 -6.78
C GLU A 208 -7.09 -10.10 -6.21
N PHE A 209 -5.92 -10.02 -6.86
CA PHE A 209 -4.70 -10.62 -6.34
C PHE A 209 -4.31 -10.08 -4.96
N VAL A 210 -4.43 -8.75 -4.76
CA VAL A 210 -4.24 -8.14 -3.44
C VAL A 210 -5.25 -8.70 -2.44
N TYR A 211 -6.54 -8.77 -2.82
CA TYR A 211 -7.60 -9.31 -1.96
C TYR A 211 -7.33 -10.76 -1.54
N ASP A 212 -7.08 -11.63 -2.52
CA ASP A 212 -6.85 -13.06 -2.31
C ASP A 212 -5.60 -13.29 -1.44
N THR A 213 -4.56 -12.46 -1.60
CA THR A 213 -3.34 -12.53 -0.78
C THR A 213 -3.59 -12.07 0.65
N CYS A 214 -4.34 -10.98 0.86
CA CYS A 214 -4.73 -10.55 2.20
C CYS A 214 -5.58 -11.59 2.92
N GLU A 215 -6.53 -12.22 2.21
CA GLU A 215 -7.31 -13.33 2.76
C GLU A 215 -6.42 -14.51 3.16
N PHE A 216 -5.46 -14.89 2.29
CA PHE A 216 -4.49 -15.93 2.57
C PHE A 216 -3.67 -15.63 3.83
N VAL A 217 -3.12 -14.41 3.96
CA VAL A 217 -2.33 -14.01 5.14
C VAL A 217 -3.17 -14.10 6.41
N LEU A 218 -4.42 -13.66 6.38
CA LEU A 218 -5.32 -13.76 7.53
C LEU A 218 -5.60 -15.22 7.92
N LYS A 219 -5.80 -16.12 6.95
CA LYS A 219 -5.94 -17.57 7.19
C LYS A 219 -4.67 -18.15 7.79
N PHE A 220 -3.50 -17.79 7.23
CA PHE A 220 -2.19 -18.22 7.70
C PHE A 220 -1.93 -17.82 9.16
N ILE A 221 -2.33 -16.60 9.54
CA ILE A 221 -2.24 -16.12 10.94
C ILE A 221 -3.20 -16.90 11.83
N LYS A 222 -4.47 -17.03 11.41
CA LYS A 222 -5.52 -17.71 12.18
C LYS A 222 -5.16 -19.16 12.51
N GLU A 223 -4.51 -19.85 11.59
CA GLU A 223 -4.07 -21.23 11.73
C GLU A 223 -2.78 -21.37 12.56
N GLY A 224 -2.16 -20.26 12.99
CA GLY A 224 -0.92 -20.26 13.76
C GLY A 224 0.33 -20.59 12.94
N ARG A 225 0.20 -20.73 11.61
CA ARG A 225 1.29 -21.10 10.69
C ARG A 225 2.41 -20.07 10.61
N TRP A 226 2.13 -18.83 11.02
CA TRP A 226 3.16 -17.79 11.15
C TRP A 226 4.31 -18.20 12.09
N LYS A 227 4.06 -19.09 13.05
CA LYS A 227 5.07 -19.65 13.96
C LYS A 227 6.10 -20.54 13.27
N GLU A 228 5.79 -21.04 12.08
CA GLU A 228 6.76 -21.74 11.21
C GLU A 228 7.86 -20.77 10.71
N LEU A 229 7.56 -19.46 10.68
CA LEU A 229 8.40 -18.43 10.05
C LEU A 229 9.02 -17.47 11.07
N TRP A 230 8.33 -17.23 12.18
CA TRP A 230 8.68 -16.18 13.15
C TRP A 230 8.54 -16.67 14.59
N GLN A 231 9.48 -16.25 15.43
CA GLN A 231 9.42 -16.35 16.88
C GLN A 231 9.23 -14.94 17.43
N ILE A 232 8.32 -14.76 18.39
CA ILE A 232 8.04 -13.47 19.04
C ILE A 232 8.00 -13.68 20.55
N ASP A 233 8.73 -12.84 21.28
CA ASP A 233 8.69 -12.73 22.73
C ASP A 233 7.62 -11.70 23.14
N GLU A 234 6.36 -12.15 23.10
CA GLU A 234 5.20 -11.31 23.43
C GLU A 234 5.27 -10.81 24.89
N LYS A 235 5.78 -11.65 25.80
CA LYS A 235 5.93 -11.29 27.22
C LYS A 235 6.87 -10.10 27.40
N ARG A 236 7.99 -10.09 26.67
CA ARG A 236 8.93 -8.98 26.73
C ARG A 236 8.38 -7.72 26.06
N LEU A 237 7.63 -7.85 24.96
CA LEU A 237 6.96 -6.71 24.34
C LEU A 237 5.90 -6.05 25.24
N ASP A 238 5.20 -6.87 26.04
CA ASP A 238 4.15 -6.39 26.94
C ASP A 238 4.68 -5.95 28.32
N SER A 239 5.95 -6.20 28.63
CA SER A 239 6.56 -5.85 29.92
C SER A 239 6.95 -4.38 29.97
N TYR A 240 6.35 -3.64 30.89
CA TYR A 240 6.74 -2.25 31.16
C TYR A 240 8.22 -2.16 31.57
N GLU A 241 8.70 -3.12 32.36
CA GLU A 241 10.09 -3.18 32.83
C GLU A 241 11.06 -3.26 31.63
N ALA A 242 10.76 -4.10 30.64
CA ALA A 242 11.59 -4.21 29.43
C ALA A 242 11.72 -2.85 28.72
N TRP A 243 10.63 -2.10 28.56
CA TRP A 243 10.65 -0.77 27.94
C TRP A 243 11.43 0.30 28.74
N THR A 244 11.75 0.03 30.01
CA THR A 244 12.55 0.92 30.85
C THR A 244 14.03 0.54 30.91
N GLU A 245 14.42 -0.62 30.34
CA GLU A 245 15.82 -1.02 30.26
C GLU A 245 16.59 -0.10 29.29
N PRO A 246 17.80 0.40 29.65
CA PRO A 246 18.55 1.34 28.81
C PRO A 246 18.87 0.84 27.40
N ASP A 247 19.08 -0.46 27.24
CA ASP A 247 19.50 -1.11 25.98
C ASP A 247 18.39 -1.92 25.30
N PHE A 248 17.14 -1.80 25.80
CA PHE A 248 16.03 -2.49 25.18
C PHE A 248 15.67 -1.85 23.85
N HIS A 249 15.59 -2.69 22.83
CA HIS A 249 15.03 -2.31 21.55
C HIS A 249 14.01 -3.38 21.13
N PRO A 250 12.78 -3.01 20.77
CA PRO A 250 11.70 -3.97 20.50
C PRO A 250 12.01 -4.94 19.34
N SER A 251 12.92 -4.58 18.43
CA SER A 251 13.43 -5.52 17.41
C SER A 251 14.17 -6.74 17.98
N GLN A 252 14.57 -6.73 19.25
CA GLN A 252 15.15 -7.87 19.96
C GLN A 252 14.08 -8.92 20.33
N CYS A 253 12.80 -8.55 20.32
CA CYS A 253 11.69 -9.41 20.73
C CYS A 253 11.13 -10.29 19.61
N TYR A 254 11.75 -10.31 18.43
CA TYR A 254 11.33 -11.23 17.38
C TYR A 254 12.54 -11.77 16.60
N LYS A 255 12.34 -12.91 15.97
CA LYS A 255 13.33 -13.53 15.09
C LYS A 255 12.65 -14.20 13.91
N CYS A 256 13.10 -13.87 12.69
CA CYS A 256 12.73 -14.64 11.50
C CYS A 256 13.54 -15.94 11.52
N VAL A 257 12.85 -17.07 11.49
CA VAL A 257 13.47 -18.42 11.44
C VAL A 257 13.24 -19.12 10.10
N GLY A 258 12.27 -18.65 9.31
CA GLY A 258 11.94 -19.26 8.03
C GLY A 258 12.85 -18.85 6.87
N TYR A 259 13.38 -17.63 6.89
CA TYR A 259 14.14 -17.05 5.77
C TYR A 259 15.02 -15.87 6.21
N ASP A 260 15.94 -15.44 5.35
CA ASP A 260 16.76 -14.24 5.56
C ASP A 260 15.92 -12.96 5.35
N VAL A 261 15.40 -12.41 6.45
CA VAL A 261 14.54 -11.22 6.43
C VAL A 261 15.27 -9.98 5.93
N ASP A 262 16.54 -9.79 6.29
CA ASP A 262 17.26 -8.58 5.89
C ASP A 262 17.57 -8.59 4.40
N LYS A 263 17.86 -9.77 3.84
CA LYS A 263 17.97 -9.96 2.39
C LYS A 263 16.64 -9.73 1.68
N LEU A 264 15.53 -10.26 2.20
CA LEU A 264 14.18 -10.00 1.66
C LEU A 264 13.91 -8.48 1.61
N ARG A 265 14.10 -7.78 2.74
CA ARG A 265 13.87 -6.34 2.85
C ARG A 265 14.67 -5.56 1.83
N LYS A 266 15.99 -5.81 1.75
CA LYS A 266 16.87 -5.16 0.76
C LYS A 266 16.40 -5.39 -0.68
N ILE A 267 15.92 -6.60 -0.99
CA ILE A 267 15.41 -6.94 -2.32
C ILE A 267 14.12 -6.19 -2.64
N VAL A 268 13.16 -6.20 -1.71
CA VAL A 268 11.87 -5.55 -1.89
C VAL A 268 12.04 -4.03 -1.94
N ASP A 269 12.82 -3.45 -1.05
CA ASP A 269 13.06 -2.00 -0.98
C ASP A 269 13.77 -1.45 -2.22
N ALA A 270 14.68 -2.25 -2.79
CA ALA A 270 15.36 -1.91 -4.04
C ALA A 270 14.55 -2.25 -5.32
N SER A 271 13.38 -2.90 -5.17
CA SER A 271 12.64 -3.55 -6.26
C SER A 271 13.56 -4.38 -7.18
N ASN A 272 14.34 -5.27 -6.58
CA ASN A 272 15.37 -6.05 -7.25
C ASN A 272 14.89 -7.46 -7.63
N THR A 273 14.25 -7.57 -8.80
CA THR A 273 13.68 -8.83 -9.29
C THR A 273 14.70 -9.95 -9.53
N SER A 274 15.96 -9.62 -9.85
CA SER A 274 16.99 -10.65 -10.14
C SER A 274 17.44 -11.41 -8.90
N LYS A 275 17.31 -10.80 -7.71
CA LYS A 275 17.70 -11.41 -6.44
C LYS A 275 16.54 -12.05 -5.67
N GLY A 276 15.29 -11.72 -6.00
CA GLY A 276 14.12 -12.21 -5.27
C GLY A 276 13.63 -13.62 -5.63
N GLN A 277 14.21 -14.26 -6.67
CA GLN A 277 13.70 -15.54 -7.17
C GLN A 277 13.76 -16.67 -6.14
N GLU A 278 14.78 -16.67 -5.27
CA GLU A 278 14.89 -17.64 -4.18
C GLU A 278 13.70 -17.54 -3.22
N PHE A 279 13.25 -16.32 -2.90
CA PHE A 279 12.10 -16.10 -2.03
C PHE A 279 10.78 -16.43 -2.73
N LEU A 280 10.67 -16.17 -4.04
CA LEU A 280 9.51 -16.64 -4.81
C LEU A 280 9.40 -18.17 -4.78
N ASN A 281 10.52 -18.87 -4.98
CA ASN A 281 10.54 -20.33 -4.89
C ASN A 281 10.20 -20.81 -3.47
N TYR A 282 10.64 -20.07 -2.45
CA TYR A 282 10.33 -20.36 -1.06
C TYR A 282 8.82 -20.22 -0.75
N ILE A 283 8.19 -19.10 -1.14
CA ILE A 283 6.75 -18.88 -0.86
C ILE A 283 5.83 -19.85 -1.60
N LYS A 284 6.31 -20.49 -2.67
CA LYS A 284 5.58 -21.56 -3.39
C LYS A 284 5.16 -22.70 -2.46
N ASN A 285 5.92 -22.99 -1.42
CA ASN A 285 5.62 -24.05 -0.46
C ASN A 285 4.43 -23.71 0.46
N PHE A 286 4.03 -22.44 0.50
CA PHE A 286 2.98 -21.95 1.39
C PHE A 286 1.73 -21.47 0.64
N LEU A 287 1.91 -20.84 -0.52
CA LEU A 287 0.81 -20.29 -1.30
C LEU A 287 -0.01 -21.38 -2.00
N PRO A 288 -1.34 -21.22 -2.10
CA PRO A 288 -2.15 -22.00 -3.01
C PRO A 288 -1.62 -21.91 -4.45
N SER A 289 -1.66 -23.02 -5.19
CA SER A 289 -1.11 -23.13 -6.55
C SER A 289 -1.68 -22.08 -7.51
N GLU A 290 -2.97 -21.78 -7.40
CA GLU A 290 -3.64 -20.74 -8.20
C GLU A 290 -3.10 -19.34 -7.88
N LEU A 291 -2.94 -19.01 -6.59
CA LEU A 291 -2.44 -17.71 -6.16
C LEU A 291 -0.97 -17.51 -6.57
N TYR A 292 -0.15 -18.56 -6.41
CA TYR A 292 1.23 -18.55 -6.89
C TYR A 292 1.32 -18.38 -8.42
N SER A 293 0.48 -19.09 -9.18
CA SER A 293 0.43 -18.96 -10.64
C SER A 293 -0.01 -17.56 -11.09
N LYS A 294 -0.92 -16.91 -10.35
CA LYS A 294 -1.39 -15.54 -10.62
C LYS A 294 -0.23 -14.53 -10.57
N ILE A 295 0.79 -14.73 -9.73
CA ILE A 295 1.99 -13.88 -9.69
C ILE A 295 2.67 -13.82 -11.06
N PHE A 296 2.94 -14.98 -11.69
CA PHE A 296 3.62 -15.05 -13.00
C PHE A 296 2.75 -14.55 -14.14
N LYS A 297 1.44 -14.79 -14.06
CA LYS A 297 0.48 -14.25 -15.04
C LYS A 297 0.53 -12.73 -15.01
N LEU A 298 0.41 -12.13 -13.82
CA LEU A 298 0.38 -10.69 -13.63
C LEU A 298 1.74 -10.02 -13.89
N SER A 299 2.87 -10.70 -13.65
CA SER A 299 4.21 -10.17 -13.97
C SER A 299 4.47 -10.08 -15.46
N LYS A 300 3.81 -10.91 -16.28
CA LYS A 300 3.93 -10.90 -17.74
C LYS A 300 2.89 -10.01 -18.42
N ASN A 301 1.74 -9.79 -17.77
CA ASN A 301 0.64 -8.99 -18.31
C ASN A 301 0.74 -7.52 -17.85
N ARG A 302 1.05 -6.61 -18.78
CA ARG A 302 0.97 -5.18 -18.52
C ARG A 302 -0.47 -4.70 -18.75
N PRO A 303 -1.13 -4.08 -17.77
CA PRO A 303 -2.45 -3.49 -17.96
C PRO A 303 -2.35 -2.41 -19.03
N LYS A 304 -3.40 -2.25 -19.83
CA LYS A 304 -3.43 -1.27 -20.93
C LYS A 304 -3.46 0.16 -20.39
N ASP A 305 -4.64 0.58 -19.94
CA ASP A 305 -4.91 1.87 -19.33
C ASP A 305 -5.97 1.67 -18.23
N LEU A 306 -5.88 2.44 -17.13
CA LEU A 306 -6.79 2.32 -15.99
C LEU A 306 -8.27 2.36 -16.41
N TYR A 307 -8.64 3.24 -17.32
CA TYR A 307 -10.03 3.42 -17.73
C TYR A 307 -10.49 2.25 -18.60
N GLU A 308 -9.64 1.70 -19.47
CA GLU A 308 -9.99 0.53 -20.26
C GLU A 308 -10.15 -0.72 -19.36
N GLU A 309 -9.19 -0.96 -18.47
CA GLU A 309 -9.18 -2.13 -17.57
C GLU A 309 -10.38 -2.15 -16.62
N TRP A 310 -10.79 -0.98 -16.13
CA TRP A 310 -11.96 -0.82 -15.25
C TRP A 310 -13.26 -0.46 -15.97
N LYS A 311 -13.24 -0.36 -17.31
CA LYS A 311 -14.39 0.01 -18.16
C LYS A 311 -15.02 1.35 -17.75
N ILE A 312 -14.17 2.34 -17.45
CA ILE A 312 -14.55 3.67 -17.01
C ILE A 312 -14.98 4.53 -18.20
N ASN A 313 -16.19 5.06 -18.14
CA ASN A 313 -16.76 5.90 -19.18
C ASN A 313 -17.01 7.30 -18.64
N VAL A 314 -16.13 8.24 -19.00
CA VAL A 314 -16.37 9.67 -18.78
C VAL A 314 -16.86 10.24 -20.09
N GLY A 315 -18.07 10.82 -20.09
CA GLY A 315 -18.67 11.42 -21.28
C GLY A 315 -17.66 12.32 -22.02
N THR A 316 -17.59 12.13 -23.34
CA THR A 316 -16.78 12.95 -24.26
C THR A 316 -17.32 14.37 -24.34
#